data_AF-A0A842VM39-F1
#
_entry.id   AF-A0A842VM39-F1
#
_cell.length_a   1.000
_cell.length_b   1.000
_cell.length_c   1.000
_cell.angle_alpha   90.00
_cell.angle_beta   90.00
_cell.angle_gamma   90.00
#
_symmetry.space_group_name_H-M   'P 1'
#
loop_
_entity.id
_entity.type
_entity.pdbx_description
1 polymer ?
#
loop_
_entity_poly.entity_id
_entity_poly.type
_entity_poly.pdbx_seq_one_letter_code
_entity_poly.pdbx_strand_id
1 'polypeptide(L)'
;SANLSDKNLKRIKSTKKNGGSRLDWSNNKDLQLKAYQNKDNSFMDVYGRMKWDEPAPTITTRFNSLSNGRFGHPEENRALSLREGATLQTFPKDYIFIGQNDTDIALQIGNAVPPLFAEILGKSIMEIKA
;
A
#
# COMPACT_ATOMS: atom_id res chain seq x y z
N SER A 1 6.75 11.46 -3.26
CA SER A 1 7.09 10.02 -3.08
C SER A 1 8.40 9.94 -2.35
N ALA A 2 8.41 9.35 -1.15
CA ALA A 2 9.66 9.14 -0.42
C ALA A 2 10.66 8.35 -1.28
N ASN A 3 11.87 8.89 -1.44
CA ASN A 3 12.93 8.20 -2.16
C ASN A 3 13.21 6.86 -1.48
N LEU A 4 13.14 5.76 -2.25
CA LEU A 4 13.52 4.46 -1.73
C LEU A 4 15.02 4.47 -1.41
N SER A 5 15.39 3.86 -0.28
CA SER A 5 16.80 3.53 -0.04
C SER A 5 17.32 2.61 -1.14
N ASP A 6 18.61 2.66 -1.43
CA ASP A 6 19.23 1.82 -2.46
C ASP A 6 18.92 0.33 -2.29
N LYS A 7 18.86 -0.11 -1.03
CA LYS A 7 18.51 -1.49 -0.67
C LYS A 7 17.06 -1.81 -1.05
N ASN A 8 16.11 -0.92 -0.73
CA ASN A 8 14.71 -1.12 -1.10
C ASN A 8 14.49 -1.00 -2.61
N LEU A 9 15.26 -0.16 -3.30
CA LEU A 9 15.24 -0.08 -4.76
C LEU A 9 15.71 -1.40 -5.39
N LYS A 10 16.77 -2.02 -4.86
CA LYS A 10 17.22 -3.35 -5.31
C LYS A 10 16.18 -4.43 -5.04
N ARG A 11 15.53 -4.40 -3.86
CA ARG A 11 14.45 -5.34 -3.51
C ARG A 11 13.30 -5.26 -4.49
N ILE A 12 12.72 -4.08 -4.70
CA ILE A 12 11.56 -3.94 -5.59
C ILE A 12 11.89 -4.29 -7.05
N LYS A 13 13.11 -3.96 -7.53
CA LYS A 13 13.58 -4.39 -8.85
C LYS A 13 13.67 -5.91 -8.98
N SER A 14 13.97 -6.61 -7.88
CA SER A 14 14.07 -8.07 -7.83
C SER A 14 12.73 -8.77 -7.55
N THR A 15 11.70 -8.02 -7.12
CA THR A 15 10.35 -8.52 -6.89
C THR A 15 9.57 -8.53 -8.21
N LYS A 16 9.01 -9.68 -8.59
CA LYS A 16 8.29 -9.86 -9.85
C LYS A 16 7.12 -8.90 -9.96
N LYS A 17 6.94 -8.28 -11.14
CA LYS A 17 5.79 -7.42 -11.42
C LYS A 17 4.47 -8.17 -11.22
N ASN A 18 3.40 -7.42 -10.96
CA ASN A 18 2.03 -7.93 -10.80
C ASN A 18 1.94 -9.06 -9.76
N GLY A 19 2.21 -8.74 -8.48
CA GLY A 19 1.98 -9.68 -7.38
C GLY A 19 3.19 -10.38 -6.77
N GLY A 20 4.41 -10.13 -7.25
CA GLY A 20 5.62 -10.67 -6.64
C GLY A 20 5.78 -10.31 -5.16
N SER A 21 6.65 -11.04 -4.46
CA SER A 21 6.86 -10.89 -3.02
C SER A 21 8.34 -10.92 -2.64
N ARG A 22 8.64 -10.76 -1.34
CA ARG A 22 10.00 -10.97 -0.81
C ARG A 22 10.57 -12.37 -1.06
N LEU A 23 9.71 -13.34 -1.40
CA LEU A 23 10.14 -14.70 -1.70
C LEU A 23 10.88 -14.79 -3.05
N ASP A 24 10.68 -13.83 -3.95
CA ASP A 24 11.40 -13.78 -5.23
C ASP A 24 12.92 -13.62 -5.05
N TRP A 25 13.37 -13.17 -3.88
CA TRP A 25 14.78 -13.01 -3.52
C TRP A 25 15.11 -13.63 -2.16
N SER A 26 14.38 -14.68 -1.75
CA SER A 26 14.58 -15.32 -0.44
C SER A 26 15.99 -15.86 -0.22
N ASN A 27 16.61 -16.39 -1.28
CA ASN A 27 17.95 -16.96 -1.27
C ASN A 27 19.07 -15.89 -1.29
N ASN A 28 18.74 -14.61 -1.54
CA ASN A 28 19.71 -13.53 -1.55
C ASN A 28 19.87 -12.95 -0.14
N LYS A 29 20.96 -13.31 0.54
CA LYS A 29 21.24 -12.87 1.92
C LYS A 29 21.40 -11.34 2.07
N ASP A 30 21.81 -10.64 1.01
CA ASP A 30 21.97 -9.19 1.04
C ASP A 30 20.63 -8.47 0.99
N LEU A 31 19.69 -8.99 0.21
CA LEU A 31 18.33 -8.44 0.09
C LEU A 31 17.44 -8.92 1.25
N GLN A 32 17.59 -10.17 1.68
CA GLN A 32 16.79 -10.79 2.72
C GLN A 32 16.99 -10.15 4.09
N LEU A 33 15.89 -9.99 4.83
CA LEU A 33 15.98 -9.56 6.22
C LEU A 33 16.35 -10.77 7.08
N LYS A 34 17.31 -10.58 7.99
CA LYS A 34 17.73 -11.62 8.95
C LYS A 34 16.53 -12.23 9.69
N ALA A 35 15.54 -11.41 10.04
CA ALA A 35 14.33 -11.83 10.73
C ALA A 35 13.45 -12.83 9.94
N TYR A 36 13.59 -12.89 8.61
CA TYR A 36 12.78 -13.73 7.72
C TYR A 36 13.55 -14.89 7.08
N GLN A 37 14.83 -15.07 7.42
CA GLN A 37 15.61 -16.22 6.96
C GLN A 37 14.98 -17.51 7.50
N ASN A 38 14.72 -18.48 6.62
CA ASN A 38 14.04 -19.75 6.92
C ASN A 38 12.59 -19.60 7.45
N LYS A 39 11.94 -18.45 7.23
CA LYS A 39 10.57 -18.18 7.65
C LYS A 39 9.72 -17.76 6.46
N ASP A 40 9.55 -18.64 5.49
CA ASP A 40 8.89 -18.29 4.23
C ASP A 40 7.36 -18.16 4.36
N ASN A 41 6.77 -18.79 5.37
CA ASN A 41 5.32 -18.70 5.66
C ASN A 41 4.93 -17.55 6.61
N SER A 42 5.83 -16.61 6.89
CA SER A 42 5.54 -15.49 7.81
C SER A 42 5.67 -14.15 7.11
N PHE A 43 4.73 -13.22 7.35
CA PHE A 43 4.79 -11.86 6.81
C PHE A 43 5.01 -11.83 5.28
N MET A 44 4.23 -12.65 4.56
CA MET A 44 4.40 -12.86 3.11
C MET A 44 4.11 -11.60 2.27
N ASP A 45 3.34 -10.65 2.81
CA ASP A 45 2.98 -9.42 2.12
C ASP A 45 4.06 -8.34 2.16
N VAL A 46 5.00 -8.42 3.11
CA VAL A 46 6.01 -7.38 3.27
C VAL A 46 6.94 -7.34 2.06
N TYR A 47 7.21 -6.15 1.53
CA TYR A 47 7.92 -5.91 0.27
C TYR A 47 7.24 -6.49 -0.98
N GLY A 48 5.96 -6.87 -0.88
CA GLY A 48 5.19 -7.36 -2.02
C GLY A 48 4.71 -6.25 -2.94
N ARG A 49 4.52 -6.60 -4.22
CA ARG A 49 3.80 -5.78 -5.18
C ARG A 49 2.32 -6.14 -5.17
N MET A 50 1.48 -5.15 -5.40
CA MET A 50 0.07 -5.35 -5.68
C MET A 50 -0.10 -6.02 -7.05
N LYS A 51 -1.32 -6.52 -7.30
CA LYS A 51 -1.76 -7.05 -8.58
C LYS A 51 -2.83 -6.14 -9.18
N TRP A 52 -2.91 -6.13 -10.51
CA TRP A 52 -3.93 -5.35 -11.23
C TRP A 52 -5.32 -5.96 -11.14
N ASP A 53 -5.40 -7.28 -11.08
CA ASP A 53 -6.61 -8.10 -11.17
C ASP A 53 -7.11 -8.61 -9.80
N GLU A 54 -6.52 -8.12 -8.70
CA GLU A 54 -6.96 -8.45 -7.34
C GLU A 54 -7.29 -7.18 -6.54
N PRO A 55 -8.17 -7.27 -5.53
CA PRO A 55 -8.43 -6.17 -4.62
C PRO A 55 -7.15 -5.64 -3.96
N ALA A 56 -7.11 -4.33 -3.73
CA ALA A 56 -6.02 -3.73 -2.98
C ALA A 56 -6.01 -4.24 -1.53
N PRO A 57 -4.83 -4.37 -0.90
CA PRO A 57 -4.76 -4.57 0.54
C PRO A 57 -5.32 -3.33 1.27
N THR A 58 -5.69 -3.49 2.54
CA THR A 58 -6.12 -2.38 3.38
C THR A 58 -5.11 -1.24 3.34
N ILE A 59 -5.56 -0.06 2.94
CA ILE A 59 -4.73 1.14 2.89
C ILE A 59 -4.52 1.64 4.33
N THR A 60 -3.35 1.32 4.89
CA THR A 60 -2.96 1.71 6.25
C THR A 60 -2.16 3.00 6.26
N THR A 61 -1.93 3.60 7.43
CA THR A 61 -1.22 4.88 7.59
C THR A 61 0.23 4.94 7.04
N ARG A 62 0.81 3.80 6.67
CA ARG A 62 2.14 3.69 6.03
C ARG A 62 2.10 2.94 4.70
N PHE A 63 0.98 3.02 3.98
CA PHE A 63 0.82 2.39 2.65
C PHE A 63 1.85 2.90 1.62
N ASN A 64 2.43 4.09 1.82
CA ASN A 64 3.46 4.63 0.94
C ASN A 64 4.87 4.04 1.19
N SER A 65 4.97 2.95 1.96
CA SER A 65 6.22 2.26 2.29
C SER A 65 6.18 0.76 1.93
N LEU A 66 7.25 0.27 1.28
CA LEU A 66 7.37 -1.14 0.91
C LEU A 66 7.54 -2.09 2.10
N SER A 67 8.07 -1.61 3.22
CA SER A 67 8.34 -2.47 4.38
C SER A 67 7.12 -2.73 5.27
N ASN A 68 5.98 -2.12 4.95
CA ASN A 68 4.80 -2.11 5.82
C ASN A 68 3.66 -2.99 5.29
N GLY A 69 3.85 -3.65 4.15
CA GLY A 69 2.88 -4.54 3.54
C GLY A 69 3.09 -4.66 2.04
N ARG A 70 2.05 -5.15 1.36
CA ARG A 70 2.01 -5.32 -0.10
C ARG A 70 1.65 -4.01 -0.78
N PHE A 71 2.53 -3.03 -0.69
CA PHE A 71 2.28 -1.69 -1.23
C PHE A 71 3.21 -1.30 -2.39
N GLY A 72 3.95 -2.26 -2.94
CA GLY A 72 4.69 -2.04 -4.18
C GLY A 72 3.72 -1.84 -5.34
N HIS A 73 3.98 -0.82 -6.17
CA HIS A 73 3.20 -0.63 -7.40
C HIS A 73 3.30 -1.90 -8.28
N PRO A 74 2.23 -2.33 -8.96
CA PRO A 74 2.24 -3.57 -9.75
C PRO A 74 3.37 -3.61 -10.79
N GLU A 75 3.68 -2.48 -11.42
CA GLU A 75 4.69 -2.39 -12.48
C GLU A 75 5.94 -1.55 -12.14
N GLU A 76 5.76 -0.35 -11.61
CA GLU A 76 6.84 0.61 -11.33
C GLU A 76 7.68 0.25 -10.10
N ASN A 77 8.95 0.66 -10.08
CA ASN A 77 9.89 0.36 -8.99
C ASN A 77 9.74 1.31 -7.79
N ARG A 78 8.51 1.47 -7.28
CA ARG A 78 8.16 2.33 -6.14
C ARG A 78 7.03 1.73 -5.29
N ALA A 79 6.85 2.26 -4.09
CA ALA A 79 5.61 2.05 -3.34
C ALA A 79 4.46 2.86 -3.97
N LEU A 80 3.24 2.64 -3.48
CA LEU A 80 2.10 3.49 -3.78
C LEU A 80 2.40 4.96 -3.44
N SER A 81 1.97 5.84 -4.33
CA SER A 81 1.88 7.27 -4.12
C SER A 81 0.67 7.61 -3.25
N LEU A 82 0.69 8.77 -2.61
CA LEU A 82 -0.42 9.25 -1.78
C LEU A 82 -1.74 9.29 -2.57
N ARG A 83 -1.70 9.74 -3.83
CA ARG A 83 -2.89 9.84 -4.67
C ARG A 83 -3.46 8.48 -5.07
N GLU A 84 -2.62 7.47 -5.30
CA GLU A 84 -3.11 6.10 -5.53
C GLU A 84 -3.78 5.54 -4.28
N GLY A 85 -3.17 5.72 -3.10
CA GLY A 85 -3.80 5.32 -1.84
C GLY A 85 -5.13 6.02 -1.58
N ALA A 86 -5.21 7.32 -1.85
CA ALA A 86 -6.45 8.09 -1.76
C ALA A 86 -7.53 7.59 -2.73
N THR A 87 -7.12 7.23 -3.96
CA THR A 87 -8.02 6.69 -4.99
C THR A 87 -8.58 5.33 -4.56
N LEU A 88 -7.74 4.46 -3.99
CA LEU A 88 -8.15 3.16 -3.44
C LEU A 88 -9.08 3.33 -2.23
N GLN A 89 -8.90 4.39 -1.45
CA GLN A 89 -9.83 4.82 -0.40
C GLN A 89 -11.06 5.56 -0.95
N THR A 90 -11.28 5.60 -2.27
CA THR A 90 -12.44 6.24 -2.94
C THR A 90 -12.56 7.76 -2.72
N PHE A 91 -11.47 8.43 -2.36
CA PHE A 91 -11.47 9.90 -2.35
C PHE A 91 -11.65 10.46 -3.77
N PRO A 92 -12.41 11.56 -3.93
CA PRO A 92 -12.44 12.32 -5.16
C PRO A 92 -11.02 12.72 -5.60
N LYS A 93 -10.78 12.74 -6.92
CA LYS A 93 -9.45 13.06 -7.47
C LYS A 93 -8.98 14.48 -7.12
N ASP A 94 -9.93 15.39 -6.97
CA ASP A 94 -9.77 16.79 -6.62
C ASP A 94 -9.77 17.06 -5.10
N TYR A 95 -9.96 16.03 -4.27
CA TYR A 95 -9.86 16.17 -2.82
C TYR A 95 -8.45 16.63 -2.40
N ILE A 96 -8.41 17.70 -1.61
CA ILE A 96 -7.18 18.36 -1.15
C ILE A 96 -6.86 17.86 0.26
N PHE A 97 -5.70 17.21 0.40
CA PHE A 97 -5.15 16.84 1.71
C PHE A 97 -4.21 17.94 2.20
N ILE A 98 -4.30 18.30 3.48
CA ILE A 98 -3.48 19.34 4.11
C ILE A 98 -2.64 18.70 5.19
N GLY A 99 -1.32 18.67 5.01
CA GLY A 99 -0.37 18.13 6.00
C GLY A 99 0.99 18.80 5.86
N GLN A 100 1.83 18.73 6.88
CA GLN A 100 3.17 19.33 6.84
C GLN A 100 4.13 18.50 5.97
N ASN A 101 3.86 17.19 5.85
CA ASN A 101 4.67 16.26 5.10
C ASN A 101 3.84 15.06 4.57
N ASP A 102 4.45 14.22 3.72
CA ASP A 102 3.82 13.05 3.12
C ASP A 102 3.28 12.04 4.17
N THR A 103 3.88 11.96 5.35
CA THR A 103 3.44 11.06 6.44
C THR A 103 2.12 11.52 7.03
N ASP A 104 1.96 12.82 7.25
CA ASP A 104 0.71 13.39 7.76
C ASP A 104 -0.46 13.12 6.80
N ILE A 105 -0.20 13.25 5.50
CA ILE A 105 -1.19 12.97 4.46
C ILE A 105 -1.49 11.46 4.38
N ALA A 106 -0.46 10.61 4.48
CA ALA A 106 -0.66 9.16 4.51
C ALA A 106 -1.49 8.72 5.74
N LEU A 107 -1.31 9.37 6.89
CA LEU A 107 -2.13 9.16 8.09
C LEU A 107 -3.60 9.53 7.86
N GLN A 108 -3.87 10.68 7.23
CA GLN A 108 -5.23 11.10 6.89
C GLN A 108 -5.92 10.08 5.98
N ILE A 109 -5.23 9.68 4.89
CA ILE A 109 -5.77 8.72 3.93
C ILE A 109 -5.98 7.35 4.57
N GLY A 110 -4.99 6.87 5.36
CA GLY A 110 -5.03 5.53 5.94
C GLY A 110 -6.04 5.37 7.08
N ASN A 111 -6.34 6.43 7.83
CA ASN A 111 -7.32 6.41 8.92
C ASN A 111 -8.75 6.72 8.46
N ALA A 112 -8.93 7.23 7.24
CA ALA A 112 -10.24 7.61 6.74
C ALA A 112 -11.14 6.39 6.51
N VAL A 113 -12.44 6.60 6.73
CA VAL A 113 -13.47 5.75 6.15
C VAL A 113 -13.60 6.09 4.66
N PRO A 114 -13.65 5.11 3.74
CA PRO A 114 -13.80 5.40 2.31
C PRO A 114 -15.04 6.28 2.03
N PRO A 115 -14.92 7.44 1.34
CA PRO A 115 -16.06 8.32 1.10
C PRO A 115 -17.24 7.65 0.38
N LEU A 116 -16.97 6.77 -0.59
CA LEU A 116 -18.04 6.05 -1.30
C LEU A 116 -18.82 5.12 -0.35
N PHE A 117 -18.11 4.45 0.57
CA PHE A 117 -18.75 3.62 1.58
C PHE A 117 -19.64 4.47 2.52
N ALA A 118 -19.11 5.60 3.00
CA ALA A 118 -19.84 6.52 3.86
C ALA A 118 -21.09 7.10 3.17
N GLU A 119 -20.99 7.42 1.87
CA GLU A 119 -22.12 7.90 1.07
C GLU A 119 -23.24 6.87 0.96
N ILE A 120 -22.88 5.61 0.62
CA ILE A 120 -23.84 4.52 0.50
C ILE A 120 -24.53 4.26 1.84
N LEU A 121 -23.75 4.19 2.93
CA LEU A 121 -24.29 4.03 4.27
C LEU A 121 -25.25 5.16 4.65
N GLY A 122 -24.87 6.41 4.37
CA GLY A 122 -25.71 7.57 4.63
C GLY A 122 -27.05 7.53 3.88
N LYS A 123 -27.02 7.13 2.60
CA LYS A 123 -28.24 6.92 1.81
C LYS A 123 -29.14 5.83 2.41
N SER A 124 -28.57 4.69 2.78
CA SER A 124 -29.34 3.61 3.41
C SER A 124 -29.97 4.03 4.73
N ILE A 125 -29.32 4.88 5.53
CA ILE A 125 -29.90 5.42 6.76
C ILE A 125 -31.08 6.35 6.46
N MET A 126 -31.00 7.20 5.43
CA MET A 126 -32.10 8.09 5.05
C MET A 126 -33.34 7.35 4.52
N GLU A 127 -33.16 6.16 3.96
CA GLU A 127 -34.26 5.31 3.49
C GLU A 127 -35.03 4.64 4.64
N ILE A 128 -34.44 4.57 5.83
CA ILE A 128 -35.13 4.08 7.03
C ILE A 128 -36.14 5.16 7.45
N LYS A 129 -37.40 4.97 7.04
CA LYS A 129 -38.53 5.73 7.58
C LYS A 129 -38.67 5.38 9.06
N ALA A 130 -38.59 6.40 9.91
CA ALA A 130 -38.97 6.33 11.31
C ALA A 130 -40.49 6.14 11.46
#